data_AF-A0AAX0YRH3-F1
#
_entry.id   AF-A0AAX0YRH3-F1
#
_cell.length_a   1.000
_cell.length_b   1.000
_cell.length_c   1.000
_cell.angle_alpha   90.00
_cell.angle_beta   90.00
_cell.angle_gamma   90.00
#
_symmetry.space_group_name_H-M   'P 1'
#
loop_
_entity.id
_entity.type
_entity.pdbx_description
1 polymer ?
#
loop_
_entity_poly.entity_id
_entity_poly.type
_entity_poly.pdbx_seq_one_letter_code
_entity_poly.pdbx_strand_id
1 'polypeptide(L)'
;MKVLLFLGALLCTTFPVLAKGLETISKNIDFVSTKWVDTKGTFRVIVFNSEDDPCFILENYKEGTSGSLTSSHKFCRVLMVDKHIIDVSKDNIGDTWFERFSWSGHELQFMLNTADGEYLCGLDLYQYPSKIAQCRLLVLPYDSALKQYN
;
A
#
# COMPACT_ATOMS: atom_id res chain seq x y z
N MET A 1 -9.75 69.53 -30.71
CA MET A 1 -10.33 68.35 -30.02
C MET A 1 -9.22 67.69 -29.22
N LYS A 2 -9.36 67.61 -27.88
CA LYS A 2 -8.41 66.95 -26.97
C LYS A 2 -8.99 65.57 -26.61
N VAL A 3 -8.23 64.51 -26.83
CA VAL A 3 -8.57 63.15 -26.39
C VAL A 3 -7.81 62.88 -25.10
N LEU A 4 -8.53 62.76 -23.99
CA LEU A 4 -7.98 62.23 -22.73
C LEU A 4 -8.15 60.72 -22.75
N LEU A 5 -7.03 59.98 -22.73
CA LEU A 5 -7.00 58.55 -22.46
C LEU A 5 -6.89 58.35 -20.94
N PHE A 6 -7.97 57.91 -20.31
CA PHE A 6 -7.96 57.40 -18.94
C PHE A 6 -7.61 55.92 -18.97
N LEU A 7 -6.39 55.56 -18.53
CA LEU A 7 -6.04 54.19 -18.16
C LEU A 7 -6.59 53.93 -16.74
N GLY A 8 -7.69 53.18 -16.66
CA GLY A 8 -8.17 52.61 -15.40
C GLY A 8 -7.37 51.36 -15.06
N ALA A 9 -6.58 51.43 -13.98
CA ALA A 9 -5.90 50.26 -13.42
C ALA A 9 -6.91 49.36 -12.69
N LEU A 10 -7.16 48.16 -13.23
CA LEU A 10 -7.85 47.10 -12.50
C LEU A 10 -6.90 46.53 -11.44
N LEU A 11 -7.12 46.88 -10.18
CA LEU A 11 -6.54 46.19 -9.03
C LEU A 11 -7.19 44.80 -8.91
N CYS A 12 -6.58 43.78 -9.50
CA CYS A 12 -6.87 42.38 -9.20
C CYS A 12 -6.37 42.08 -7.79
N THR A 13 -7.21 42.26 -6.78
CA THR A 13 -6.94 41.72 -5.45
C THR A 13 -7.21 40.22 -5.48
N THR A 14 -6.16 39.43 -5.69
CA THR A 14 -6.22 37.99 -5.48
C THR A 14 -6.35 37.73 -3.98
N PHE A 15 -7.56 37.39 -3.53
CA PHE A 15 -7.75 36.82 -2.19
C PHE A 15 -7.04 35.46 -2.17
N PRO A 16 -6.09 35.21 -1.27
CA PRO A 16 -5.63 33.85 -1.07
C PRO A 16 -6.80 33.11 -0.43
N VAL A 17 -7.49 32.29 -1.22
CA VAL A 17 -8.33 31.23 -0.68
C VAL A 17 -7.34 30.31 0.04
N LEU A 18 -7.23 30.48 1.36
CA LEU A 18 -6.51 29.55 2.22
C LEU A 18 -7.28 28.23 2.11
N ALA A 19 -6.81 27.34 1.22
CA ALA A 19 -7.26 25.97 1.18
C ALA A 19 -7.07 25.44 2.60
N LYS A 20 -8.18 25.23 3.30
CA LYS A 20 -8.21 24.59 4.61
C LYS A 20 -7.45 23.28 4.42
N GLY A 21 -6.30 23.16 5.07
CA GLY A 21 -5.44 21.99 4.94
C GLY A 21 -6.32 20.75 5.04
N LEU A 22 -6.21 19.86 4.05
CA LEU A 22 -6.95 18.60 4.03
C LEU A 22 -6.79 18.00 5.43
N GLU A 23 -7.90 17.79 6.15
CA GLU A 23 -7.86 17.07 7.42
C GLU A 23 -7.17 15.75 7.15
N THR A 24 -5.95 15.58 7.69
CA THR A 24 -5.20 14.34 7.55
C THR A 24 -6.04 13.25 8.21
N ILE A 25 -6.72 12.44 7.42
CA ILE A 25 -7.52 11.32 7.93
C ILE A 25 -6.57 10.45 8.75
N SER A 26 -6.92 10.22 10.02
CA SER A 26 -6.08 9.45 10.96
C SER A 26 -5.85 8.05 10.40
N LYS A 27 -4.58 7.69 10.17
CA LYS A 27 -4.16 6.34 9.78
C LYS A 27 -4.32 5.41 10.97
N ASN A 28 -5.51 4.82 11.12
CA ASN A 28 -5.74 3.80 12.13
C ASN A 28 -5.05 2.50 11.69
N ILE A 29 -4.38 1.84 12.62
CA ILE A 29 -3.82 0.52 12.38
C ILE A 29 -5.00 -0.46 12.22
N ASP A 30 -5.05 -1.13 11.09
CA ASP A 30 -6.07 -2.13 10.76
C ASP A 30 -5.64 -3.53 11.19
N PHE A 31 -4.38 -3.86 10.92
CA PHE A 31 -3.84 -5.19 11.16
C PHE A 31 -2.40 -5.11 11.66
N VAL A 32 -2.10 -5.95 12.66
CA VAL A 32 -0.74 -6.20 13.14
C VAL A 32 -0.56 -7.68 13.37
N SER A 33 0.55 -8.22 12.90
CA SER A 33 0.93 -9.59 13.21
C SER A 33 2.43 -9.74 13.29
N THR A 34 2.90 -10.76 14.01
CA THR A 34 4.32 -11.03 14.21
C THR A 34 4.67 -12.46 13.83
N LYS A 35 5.93 -12.66 13.41
CA LYS A 35 6.47 -13.98 13.10
C LYS A 35 7.94 -14.06 13.46
N TRP A 36 8.32 -15.11 14.18
CA TRP A 36 9.73 -15.48 14.34
C TRP A 36 10.21 -16.23 13.10
N VAL A 37 11.36 -15.84 12.56
CA VAL A 37 12.06 -16.54 11.47
C VAL A 37 13.47 -16.87 11.94
N ASP A 38 13.81 -18.15 11.91
CA ASP A 38 15.10 -18.65 12.37
C ASP A 38 16.25 -17.90 11.70
N THR A 39 17.24 -17.50 12.51
CA THR A 39 18.42 -16.71 12.13
C THR A 39 18.16 -15.28 11.63
N LYS A 40 16.90 -14.88 11.43
CA LYS A 40 16.50 -13.53 10.97
C LYS A 40 15.79 -12.70 12.04
N GLY A 41 15.29 -13.32 13.10
CA GLY A 41 14.64 -12.66 14.22
C GLY A 41 13.12 -12.55 14.05
N THR A 42 12.51 -11.58 14.72
CA THR A 42 11.07 -11.33 14.69
C THR A 42 10.70 -10.31 13.64
N PHE A 43 9.80 -10.67 12.75
CA PHE A 43 9.13 -9.75 11.84
C PHE A 43 7.80 -9.29 12.42
N ARG A 44 7.43 -8.06 12.15
CA ARG A 44 6.12 -7.49 12.48
C ARG A 44 5.58 -6.75 11.28
N VAL A 45 4.44 -7.20 10.77
CA VAL A 45 3.70 -6.47 9.73
C VAL A 45 2.70 -5.52 10.40
N ILE A 46 2.59 -4.30 9.88
CA ILE A 46 1.66 -3.26 10.32
C ILE A 46 0.95 -2.73 9.08
N VAL A 47 -0.37 -2.83 9.06
CA VAL A 47 -1.22 -2.37 7.96
C VAL A 47 -2.11 -1.27 8.49
N PHE A 48 -2.29 -0.21 7.71
CA PHE A 48 -3.15 0.91 8.04
C PHE A 48 -4.42 0.85 7.21
N ASN A 49 -5.54 1.22 7.81
CA ASN A 49 -6.78 1.45 7.08
C ASN A 49 -6.74 2.88 6.53
N SER A 50 -6.16 3.06 5.35
CA SER A 50 -6.02 4.38 4.73
C SER A 50 -6.01 4.26 3.21
N GLU A 51 -6.99 4.87 2.56
CA GLU A 51 -7.04 5.03 1.10
C GLU A 51 -5.93 5.99 0.61
N ASP A 52 -5.56 6.99 1.42
CA ASP A 52 -4.47 7.94 1.12
C ASP A 52 -3.07 7.34 1.28
N ASP A 53 -2.93 6.23 2.02
CA ASP A 53 -1.66 5.52 2.22
C ASP A 53 -1.88 4.00 2.30
N PRO A 54 -2.16 3.34 1.16
CA PRO A 54 -2.50 1.92 1.11
C PRO A 54 -1.29 0.98 1.30
N CYS A 55 -0.14 1.53 1.68
CA CYS A 55 1.09 0.77 1.91
C CYS A 55 1.12 0.17 3.33
N PHE A 56 1.80 -0.97 3.49
CA PHE A 56 2.06 -1.55 4.81
C PHE A 56 3.52 -1.35 5.24
N ILE A 57 3.80 -1.54 6.52
CA ILE A 57 5.16 -1.53 7.10
C ILE A 57 5.53 -2.94 7.52
N LEU A 58 6.76 -3.35 7.22
CA LEU A 58 7.39 -4.55 7.79
C LEU A 58 8.58 -4.14 8.65
N GLU A 59 8.47 -4.40 9.93
CA GLU A 59 9.53 -4.22 10.92
C GLU A 59 10.24 -5.54 11.17
N ASN A 60 11.53 -5.47 11.50
CA ASN A 60 12.32 -6.62 11.93
C ASN A 60 13.09 -6.29 13.20
N TYR A 61 13.11 -7.23 14.13
CA TYR A 61 13.72 -7.14 15.44
C TYR A 61 14.60 -8.37 15.68
N LYS A 62 15.76 -8.17 16.30
CA LYS A 62 16.71 -9.27 16.54
C LYS A 62 16.18 -10.31 17.55
N GLU A 63 15.50 -9.86 18.61
CA GLU A 63 15.22 -10.67 19.82
C GLU A 63 13.75 -10.59 20.26
N GLY A 64 12.82 -10.31 19.34
CA GLY A 64 11.41 -10.06 19.68
C GLY A 64 11.04 -8.59 19.58
N THR A 65 9.74 -8.29 19.59
CA THR A 65 9.21 -6.92 19.45
C THR A 65 9.52 -6.01 20.64
N SER A 66 9.95 -6.57 21.79
CA SER A 66 10.47 -5.82 22.93
C SER A 66 11.96 -5.48 22.79
N GLY A 67 12.66 -6.11 21.84
CA GLY A 67 14.07 -5.85 21.56
C GLY A 67 14.26 -4.62 20.66
N SER A 68 15.51 -4.37 20.27
CA SER A 68 15.83 -3.26 19.36
C SER A 68 15.31 -3.53 17.95
N LEU A 69 14.58 -2.55 17.40
CA LEU A 69 14.23 -2.50 15.98
C LEU A 69 15.50 -2.52 15.14
N THR A 70 15.64 -3.53 14.31
CA THR A 70 16.80 -3.70 13.41
C THR A 70 16.55 -3.04 12.06
N SER A 71 15.32 -3.09 11.56
CA SER A 71 14.91 -2.36 10.36
C SER A 71 13.40 -2.14 10.31
N SER A 72 12.97 -1.14 9.55
CA SER A 72 11.57 -0.86 9.24
C SER A 72 11.48 -0.38 7.79
N HIS A 73 10.69 -1.06 6.98
CA HIS A 73 10.51 -0.72 5.57
C HIS A 73 9.03 -0.60 5.23
N LYS A 74 8.72 0.43 4.44
CA LYS A 74 7.39 0.65 3.87
C LYS A 74 7.28 -0.03 2.52
N PHE A 75 6.26 -0.86 2.35
CA PHE A 75 5.98 -1.62 1.13
C PHE A 75 4.77 -1.05 0.42
N CYS A 76 5.02 -0.52 -0.77
CA CYS A 76 3.99 0.02 -1.67
C CYS A 76 3.98 -0.69 -3.04
N ARG A 77 4.97 -1.56 -3.28
CA ARG A 77 5.22 -2.10 -4.62
C ARG A 77 5.25 -3.61 -4.60
N VAL A 78 4.73 -4.18 -5.67
CA VAL A 78 4.79 -5.62 -5.94
C VAL A 78 5.22 -5.89 -7.38
N LEU A 79 5.87 -7.03 -7.58
CA LEU A 79 6.26 -7.52 -8.90
C LEU A 79 5.28 -8.59 -9.36
N MET A 80 4.69 -8.39 -10.52
CA MET A 80 3.72 -9.29 -11.11
C MET A 80 4.43 -10.38 -11.94
N VAL A 81 3.74 -11.48 -12.21
CA VAL A 81 4.32 -12.67 -12.86
C VAL A 81 4.93 -12.41 -14.25
N ASP A 82 4.33 -11.48 -15.00
CA ASP A 82 4.79 -10.99 -16.31
C ASP A 82 5.86 -9.87 -16.20
N LYS A 83 6.35 -9.62 -14.98
CA LYS A 83 7.40 -8.67 -14.61
C LYS A 83 7.01 -7.20 -14.63
N HIS A 84 5.72 -6.85 -14.70
CA HIS A 84 5.31 -5.48 -14.43
C HIS A 84 5.30 -5.18 -12.91
N ILE A 85 5.50 -3.91 -12.55
CA ILE A 85 5.45 -3.47 -11.16
C ILE A 85 4.18 -2.67 -10.94
N ILE A 86 3.42 -3.04 -9.93
CA ILE A 86 2.30 -2.24 -9.41
C ILE A 86 2.82 -1.44 -8.21
N ASP A 87 2.56 -0.14 -8.20
CA ASP A 87 2.90 0.78 -7.11
C ASP A 87 1.61 1.38 -6.54
N VAL A 88 1.12 0.80 -5.45
CA VAL A 88 -0.20 1.14 -4.87
C VAL A 88 -0.24 2.58 -4.35
N SER A 89 0.91 3.16 -4.00
CA SER A 89 0.96 4.57 -3.55
C SER A 89 0.77 5.58 -4.68
N LYS A 90 0.62 5.13 -5.92
CA LYS A 90 0.35 5.97 -7.09
C LYS A 90 -1.07 5.81 -7.62
N ASP A 91 -1.85 4.91 -7.02
CA ASP A 91 -3.26 4.81 -7.30
C ASP A 91 -3.99 5.99 -6.63
N ASN A 92 -4.45 6.93 -7.45
CA ASN A 92 -5.18 8.10 -6.97
C ASN A 92 -6.69 7.86 -6.87
N ILE A 93 -7.18 6.71 -7.34
CA ILE A 93 -8.60 6.34 -7.33
C ILE A 93 -8.95 5.59 -6.04
N GLY A 94 -7.97 4.90 -5.43
CA GLY A 94 -8.15 4.16 -4.18
C GLY A 94 -8.80 2.79 -4.39
N ASP A 95 -8.66 2.22 -5.60
CA ASP A 95 -9.18 0.90 -5.96
C ASP A 95 -8.13 -0.22 -5.86
N THR A 96 -6.91 0.13 -5.43
CA THR A 96 -5.79 -0.79 -5.30
C THR A 96 -5.27 -0.83 -3.86
N TRP A 97 -5.37 -1.97 -3.19
CA TRP A 97 -4.93 -2.13 -1.80
C TRP A 97 -4.40 -3.53 -1.48
N PHE A 98 -3.71 -3.64 -0.34
CA PHE A 98 -3.24 -4.92 0.21
C PHE A 98 -4.15 -5.40 1.33
N GLU A 99 -4.44 -6.71 1.39
CA GLU A 99 -5.24 -7.30 2.47
C GLU A 99 -4.90 -8.78 2.73
N ARG A 100 -5.64 -9.42 3.65
CA ARG A 100 -5.57 -10.88 3.94
C ARG A 100 -4.14 -11.36 4.23
N PHE A 101 -3.42 -10.62 5.07
CA PHE A 101 -2.05 -10.93 5.46
C PHE A 101 -1.98 -12.22 6.28
N SER A 102 -1.02 -13.09 5.95
CA SER A 102 -0.79 -14.35 6.65
C SER A 102 0.68 -14.78 6.57
N TRP A 103 1.05 -15.68 7.46
CA TRP A 103 2.41 -16.20 7.55
C TRP A 103 2.45 -17.64 7.05
N SER A 104 3.32 -17.95 6.09
CA SER A 104 3.53 -19.32 5.60
C SER A 104 5.02 -19.63 5.51
N GLY A 105 5.51 -20.66 6.18
CA GLY A 105 6.94 -21.02 6.13
C GLY A 105 7.88 -19.86 6.52
N HIS A 106 8.67 -19.35 5.58
CA HIS A 106 9.51 -18.15 5.72
C HIS A 106 9.01 -16.95 4.91
N GLU A 107 7.76 -16.99 4.47
CA GLU A 107 7.13 -15.94 3.67
C GLU A 107 6.07 -15.17 4.49
N LEU A 108 5.94 -13.88 4.17
CA LEU A 108 4.73 -13.09 4.39
C LEU A 108 3.88 -13.18 3.13
N GLN A 109 2.68 -13.74 3.25
CA GLN A 109 1.70 -13.82 2.18
C GLN A 109 0.60 -12.78 2.39
N PHE A 110 0.12 -12.19 1.31
CA PHE A 110 -0.96 -11.20 1.33
C PHE A 110 -1.63 -11.15 -0.04
N MET A 111 -2.82 -10.57 -0.10
CA MET A 111 -3.53 -10.32 -1.35
C MET A 111 -3.29 -8.89 -1.81
N LEU A 112 -3.10 -8.69 -3.11
CA LEU A 112 -3.28 -7.42 -3.79
C LEU A 112 -4.66 -7.46 -4.47
N ASN A 113 -5.52 -6.50 -4.15
CA ASN A 113 -6.73 -6.24 -4.92
C ASN A 113 -6.48 -5.08 -5.86
N THR A 114 -6.99 -5.20 -7.09
CA THR A 114 -7.02 -4.14 -8.10
C THR A 114 -8.37 -4.16 -8.80
N ALA A 115 -8.64 -3.17 -9.65
CA ALA A 115 -9.79 -3.20 -10.55
C ALA A 115 -9.83 -4.42 -11.49
N ASP A 116 -8.67 -5.02 -11.78
CA ASP A 116 -8.53 -6.16 -12.71
C ASP A 116 -8.64 -7.53 -12.02
N GLY A 117 -8.56 -7.58 -10.68
CA GLY A 117 -8.77 -8.81 -9.92
C GLY A 117 -7.97 -8.91 -8.61
N GLU A 118 -8.01 -10.09 -8.00
CA GLU A 118 -7.26 -10.41 -6.77
C GLU A 118 -6.01 -11.26 -7.09
N TYR A 119 -4.87 -10.89 -6.51
CA TYR A 119 -3.58 -11.55 -6.73
C TYR A 119 -2.97 -11.99 -5.41
N LEU A 120 -2.49 -13.24 -5.35
CA LEU A 120 -1.75 -13.74 -4.19
C LEU A 120 -0.29 -13.33 -4.30
N CYS A 121 0.18 -12.62 -3.29
CA CYS A 121 1.52 -12.10 -3.16
C CYS A 121 2.32 -12.82 -2.07
N GLY A 122 3.62 -12.95 -2.28
CA GLY A 122 4.56 -13.53 -1.31
C GLY A 122 5.85 -12.71 -1.22
N LEU A 123 6.31 -12.48 0.00
CA LEU A 123 7.61 -11.89 0.32
C LEU A 123 8.45 -12.88 1.13
N ASP A 124 9.55 -13.36 0.53
CA ASP A 124 10.54 -14.22 1.20
C ASP A 124 11.36 -13.41 2.22
N LEU A 125 11.21 -13.76 3.50
CA LEU A 125 11.87 -13.08 4.62
C LEU A 125 13.36 -13.41 4.74
N TYR A 126 13.86 -14.46 4.08
CA TYR A 126 15.30 -14.71 4.00
C TYR A 126 16.00 -13.73 3.06
N GLN A 127 15.27 -13.23 2.05
CA GLN A 127 15.75 -12.27 1.06
C GLN A 127 15.40 -10.81 1.40
N TYR A 128 14.66 -10.59 2.48
CA TYR A 128 14.38 -9.25 3.00
C TYR A 128 15.66 -8.54 3.46
N PRO A 129 15.81 -7.21 3.21
CA PRO A 129 14.88 -6.31 2.50
C PRO A 129 15.17 -6.18 0.99
N SER A 130 16.05 -7.00 0.44
CA SER A 130 16.60 -6.82 -0.92
C SER A 130 15.64 -7.21 -2.05
N LYS A 131 14.46 -7.77 -1.75
CA LYS A 131 13.48 -8.22 -2.74
C LYS A 131 12.13 -7.56 -2.53
N ILE A 132 11.50 -7.25 -3.66
CA ILE A 132 10.09 -6.90 -3.77
C ILE A 132 9.24 -8.17 -3.68
N ALA A 133 8.04 -8.07 -3.09
CA ALA A 133 7.09 -9.17 -3.07
C ALA A 133 6.65 -9.54 -4.50
N GLN A 134 6.41 -10.82 -4.74
CA GLN A 134 5.98 -11.33 -6.04
C GLN A 134 4.52 -11.75 -5.98
N CYS A 135 3.72 -11.36 -6.97
CA CYS A 135 2.30 -11.69 -7.04
C CYS A 135 1.96 -12.51 -8.27
N ARG A 136 0.98 -13.40 -8.10
CA ARG A 136 0.37 -14.20 -9.17
C ARG A 136 -1.15 -14.14 -9.07
N LEU A 137 -1.82 -14.18 -10.22
CA LEU A 137 -3.28 -14.17 -10.26
C LEU A 137 -3.83 -15.37 -9.46
N LEU A 138 -4.79 -15.09 -8.58
CA LEU A 138 -5.57 -16.14 -7.97
C LEU A 138 -6.61 -16.58 -8.99
N VAL A 139 -6.32 -17.62 -9.78
CA VAL A 139 -7.36 -18.24 -10.60
C VAL A 139 -8.34 -18.91 -9.64
N LEU A 140 -9.40 -18.21 -9.25
CA LEU A 140 -10.55 -18.86 -8.63
C LEU A 140 -11.08 -19.83 -9.69
N PRO A 141 -11.19 -21.14 -9.39
CA PRO A 141 -11.82 -22.07 -10.31
C PRO A 141 -13.30 -21.71 -10.43
N TYR A 142 -13.62 -20.86 -11.40
CA TYR A 142 -14.97 -20.38 -11.71
C TYR A 142 -15.89 -21.48 -12.25
N ASP A 143 -15.41 -22.73 -12.38
CA ASP A 143 -16.17 -23.85 -12.97
C ASP A 143 -16.58 -24.96 -11.98
N SER A 144 -16.31 -24.82 -10.68
CA SER A 144 -16.69 -25.84 -9.68
C SER A 144 -17.97 -25.53 -8.89
N ALA A 145 -18.55 -24.34 -9.04
CA ALA A 145 -19.72 -23.91 -8.25
C ALA A 145 -21.07 -23.96 -8.99
N LEU A 146 -21.10 -24.32 -10.28
CA LEU A 146 -22.33 -24.41 -11.09
C LEU A 146 -22.75 -25.83 -11.50
N LYS A 147 -22.17 -26.87 -10.89
CA LYS A 147 -22.58 -28.29 -11.10
C LYS A 147 -23.20 -28.95 -9.86
N GLN A 148 -23.89 -28.20 -9.01
CA GLN A 148 -24.66 -28.78 -7.90
C GLN A 148 -26.13 -28.34 -7.79
N TYR A 149 -26.66 -27.69 -8.82
CA TYR A 149 -28.11 -27.51 -8.97
C TYR A 149 -28.56 -28.06 -10.31
N ASN A 150 -28.54 -29.39 -10.42
CA ASN A 150 -29.52 -30.15 -11.19
C ASN A 150 -30.63 -30.59 -10.23
#